data_AF-A0A4Q3YRL4-F1
#
_entry.id   AF-A0A4Q3YRL4-F1
#
_cell.length_a   1.000
_cell.length_b   1.000
_cell.length_c   1.000
_cell.angle_alpha   90.00
_cell.angle_beta   90.00
_cell.angle_gamma   90.00
#
_symmetry.space_group_name_H-M   'P 1'
#
loop_
_entity.id
_entity.type
_entity.pdbx_description
1 polymer ?
#
loop_
_entity_poly.entity_id
_entity_poly.type
_entity_poly.pdbx_seq_one_letter_code
_entity_poly.pdbx_strand_id
1 'polypeptide(L)'
;MSPVYAVFEGVFLGAISRVFETLYPGIAMQAILGTGVVTGVMLVLYRFRVIRATPMFTKVVVALTLAAAVMYGVAFIAMMFGAQVSFLRDASPLGIGLSLFMIGLAASNLILDFDLIEKGEASGRPKAFEWYGAFALLVTVAWLYVEVLRLLSRLNRR
;
A
#
# COMPACT_ATOMS: atom_id res chain seq x y z
N MET A 1 -20.45 1.32 10.82
CA MET A 1 -19.91 0.19 11.59
C MET A 1 -18.37 0.32 11.67
N SER A 2 -17.90 1.42 12.25
CA SER A 2 -16.52 1.91 12.09
C SER A 2 -15.49 1.47 13.16
N PRO A 3 -15.85 1.08 14.40
CA PRO A 3 -14.82 0.72 15.40
C PRO A 3 -14.19 -0.65 15.18
N VAL A 4 -14.98 -1.66 14.79
CA VAL A 4 -14.51 -3.05 14.71
C VAL A 4 -13.49 -3.22 13.59
N TYR A 5 -13.68 -2.57 12.44
CA TYR A 5 -12.75 -2.68 11.31
C TYR A 5 -11.44 -1.92 11.50
N ALA A 6 -11.46 -0.72 12.10
CA ALA A 6 -10.24 0.02 12.46
C ALA A 6 -9.40 -0.75 13.50
N VAL A 7 -10.07 -1.49 14.40
CA VAL A 7 -9.40 -2.40 15.34
C VAL A 7 -8.81 -3.60 14.61
N PHE A 8 -9.52 -4.22 13.66
CA PHE A 8 -8.97 -5.34 12.89
C PHE A 8 -7.79 -4.93 12.02
N GLU A 9 -7.86 -3.78 11.34
CA GLU A 9 -6.76 -3.26 10.52
C GLU A 9 -5.57 -2.84 11.39
N GLY A 10 -5.83 -2.19 12.54
CA GLY A 10 -4.79 -1.88 13.54
C GLY A 10 -4.16 -3.11 14.18
N VAL A 11 -4.92 -4.18 14.42
CA VAL A 11 -4.41 -5.47 14.92
C VAL A 11 -3.62 -6.20 13.84
N PHE A 12 -4.05 -6.15 12.57
CA PHE A 12 -3.34 -6.78 11.46
C PHE A 12 -2.03 -6.04 11.15
N LEU A 13 -2.07 -4.71 11.06
CA LEU A 13 -0.89 -3.86 10.90
C LEU A 13 0.02 -3.89 12.13
N GLY A 14 -0.55 -4.01 13.33
CA GLY A 14 0.19 -4.15 14.59
C GLY A 14 0.85 -5.51 14.73
N ALA A 15 0.21 -6.60 14.27
CA ALA A 15 0.79 -7.94 14.22
C ALA A 15 1.94 -8.01 13.20
N ILE A 16 1.75 -7.42 12.01
CA ILE A 16 2.82 -7.30 11.01
C ILE A 16 3.95 -6.43 11.55
N SER A 17 3.64 -5.28 12.16
CA SER A 17 4.65 -4.40 12.76
C SER A 17 5.42 -5.10 13.87
N ARG A 18 4.78 -5.87 14.77
CA ARG A 18 5.49 -6.64 15.79
C ARG A 18 6.45 -7.69 15.23
N VAL A 19 6.09 -8.34 14.11
CA VAL A 19 7.00 -9.28 13.42
C VAL A 19 8.20 -8.53 12.81
N PHE A 20 8.01 -7.31 12.29
CA PHE A 20 9.10 -6.50 11.75
C PHE A 20 9.95 -5.78 12.82
N GLU A 21 9.33 -5.35 13.92
CA GLU A 21 9.96 -4.63 15.04
C GLU A 21 10.83 -5.56 15.89
N THR A 22 10.44 -6.84 16.02
CA THR A 22 11.28 -7.88 16.64
C THR A 22 12.49 -8.26 15.79
N LEU A 23 12.43 -8.05 14.46
CA LEU A 23 13.53 -8.35 13.54
C LEU A 23 14.46 -7.15 13.30
N TYR A 24 13.94 -5.91 13.34
CA TYR A 24 14.74 -4.70 13.11
C TYR A 24 14.22 -3.49 13.93
N PRO A 25 14.82 -3.21 15.09
CA PRO A 25 14.46 -2.03 15.90
C PRO A 25 14.76 -0.72 15.14
N GLY A 26 13.78 0.18 15.07
CA GLY A 26 13.92 1.53 14.49
C GLY A 26 13.48 1.71 13.03
N ILE A 27 13.25 0.63 12.26
CA ILE A 27 12.81 0.74 10.86
C ILE A 27 11.36 1.25 10.74
N ALA A 28 10.51 0.95 11.73
CA ALA A 28 9.12 1.39 11.75
C ALA A 28 8.97 2.92 11.67
N MET A 29 9.79 3.67 12.41
CA MET A 29 9.77 5.13 12.39
C MET A 29 10.19 5.70 11.02
N GLN A 30 11.22 5.12 10.40
CA GLN A 30 11.65 5.52 9.05
C GLN A 30 10.57 5.20 8.01
N ALA A 31 9.88 4.07 8.14
CA ALA A 31 8.79 3.70 7.26
C ALA A 31 7.61 4.67 7.40
N ILE A 32 7.19 5.03 8.62
CA ILE A 32 6.13 6.02 8.85
C ILE A 32 6.49 7.36 8.19
N LEU A 33 7.73 7.83 8.39
CA LEU A 33 8.21 9.06 7.76
C LEU A 33 8.22 8.94 6.23
N GLY A 34 8.69 7.82 5.68
CA GLY A 34 8.70 7.55 4.25
C GLY A 34 7.29 7.54 3.65
N THR A 35 6.35 6.83 4.27
CA THR A 35 4.94 6.78 3.85
C THR A 35 4.31 8.17 3.93
N GLY A 36 4.57 8.93 4.99
CA GLY A 36 4.09 10.31 5.14
C GLY A 36 4.61 11.23 4.04
N VAL A 37 5.90 11.16 3.71
CA VAL A 37 6.51 11.94 2.62
C VAL A 37 5.92 11.54 1.27
N VAL A 38 5.82 10.25 0.96
CA VAL A 38 5.24 9.79 -0.33
C VAL A 38 3.79 10.24 -0.45
N THR A 39 2.97 10.00 0.57
CA THR A 39 1.56 10.43 0.57
C THR A 39 1.45 11.95 0.42
N GLY A 40 2.26 12.73 1.14
CA GLY A 40 2.28 14.19 1.03
C GLY A 40 2.68 14.69 -0.36
N VAL A 41 3.72 14.12 -0.96
CA VAL A 41 4.17 14.46 -2.33
C VAL A 41 3.10 14.11 -3.35
N MET A 42 2.48 12.93 -3.25
CA MET A 42 1.42 12.51 -4.16
C MET A 42 0.17 13.38 -4.02
N LEU A 43 -0.20 13.76 -2.80
CA LEU A 43 -1.30 14.69 -2.55
C LEU A 43 -1.03 16.06 -3.18
N VAL A 44 0.19 16.59 -3.03
CA VAL A 44 0.62 17.84 -3.63
C VAL A 44 0.58 17.76 -5.15
N LEU A 45 1.15 16.72 -5.75
CA LEU A 45 1.13 16.49 -7.20
C LEU A 45 -0.28 16.39 -7.77
N TYR A 46 -1.18 15.73 -7.04
CA TYR A 46 -2.59 15.62 -7.40
C TYR A 46 -3.31 16.98 -7.29
N ARG A 47 -3.11 17.71 -6.18
CA ARG A 47 -3.68 19.05 -5.95
C ARG A 47 -3.28 20.04 -7.05
N PHE A 48 -2.02 20.01 -7.48
CA PHE A 48 -1.53 20.83 -8.59
C PHE A 48 -2.00 20.33 -9.97
N ARG A 49 -2.79 19.26 -10.04
CA ARG A 49 -3.30 18.60 -11.26
C ARG A 49 -2.20 18.22 -12.25
N VAL A 50 -0.97 18.03 -11.76
CA VAL A 50 0.17 17.57 -12.56
C VAL A 50 -0.07 16.12 -13.01
N ILE A 51 -0.65 15.30 -12.12
CA ILE A 51 -1.04 13.92 -12.41
C ILE A 51 -2.56 13.80 -12.25
N ARG A 52 -3.25 13.39 -13.32
CA ARG A 52 -4.71 13.16 -13.32
C ARG A 52 -5.01 11.68 -13.48
N ALA A 53 -5.99 11.19 -12.74
CA ALA A 53 -6.55 9.86 -12.90
C ALA A 53 -7.33 9.78 -14.23
N THR A 54 -6.61 9.53 -15.33
CA THR A 54 -7.25 9.25 -16.62
C THR A 54 -7.91 7.87 -16.58
N PRO A 55 -9.00 7.65 -17.34
CA PRO A 55 -9.69 6.35 -17.34
C PRO A 55 -8.77 5.19 -17.77
N MET A 56 -7.73 5.46 -18.58
CA MET A 56 -6.73 4.46 -18.92
C MET A 56 -5.79 4.19 -17.73
N PHE A 57 -5.30 5.23 -17.06
CA PHE A 57 -4.46 5.11 -15.87
C PHE A 57 -5.14 4.31 -14.76
N THR A 58 -6.42 4.63 -14.45
CA THR A 58 -7.20 3.89 -13.46
C THR A 58 -7.30 2.41 -13.78
N LYS A 59 -7.63 2.05 -15.03
CA LYS A 59 -7.73 0.65 -15.44
C LYS A 59 -6.40 -0.09 -15.30
N VAL A 60 -5.29 0.55 -15.70
CA VAL A 60 -3.95 -0.04 -15.59
C VAL A 60 -3.56 -0.25 -14.13
N VAL A 61 -3.71 0.76 -13.27
CA VAL A 61 -3.35 0.67 -11.85
C VAL A 61 -4.20 -0.38 -11.13
N VAL A 62 -5.50 -0.43 -11.38
CA VAL A 62 -6.39 -1.45 -10.80
C VAL A 62 -5.99 -2.85 -11.27
N ALA A 63 -5.70 -3.04 -12.57
CA ALA A 63 -5.24 -4.32 -13.09
C ALA A 63 -3.91 -4.76 -12.47
N LEU A 64 -2.95 -3.85 -12.33
CA LEU A 64 -1.67 -4.11 -11.66
C LEU A 64 -1.85 -4.44 -10.17
N THR A 65 -2.77 -3.77 -9.49
CA THR A 65 -3.10 -4.03 -8.08
C THR A 65 -3.71 -5.42 -7.89
N LEU A 66 -4.62 -5.81 -8.79
CA LEU A 66 -5.16 -7.17 -8.84
C LEU A 66 -4.07 -8.21 -9.12
N ALA A 67 -3.16 -7.93 -10.06
CA ALA A 67 -2.03 -8.82 -10.34
C ALA A 67 -1.12 -9.00 -9.11
N ALA A 68 -0.82 -7.91 -8.39
CA ALA A 68 -0.06 -7.95 -7.13
C ALA A 68 -0.78 -8.79 -6.06
N ALA A 69 -2.10 -8.62 -5.91
CA ALA A 69 -2.91 -9.38 -4.98
C ALA A 69 -2.89 -10.89 -5.30
N VAL A 70 -3.03 -11.26 -6.58
CA VAL A 70 -2.93 -12.66 -7.03
C VAL A 70 -1.53 -13.22 -6.75
N MET A 71 -0.48 -12.45 -7.02
CA MET A 71 0.90 -12.87 -6.75
C MET A 71 1.12 -13.15 -5.26
N TYR A 72 0.64 -12.29 -4.37
CA TYR A 72 0.69 -12.54 -2.92
C TYR A 72 -0.15 -13.73 -2.50
N GLY A 73 -1.33 -13.92 -3.10
CA GLY A 73 -2.20 -15.07 -2.85
C GLY A 73 -1.55 -16.40 -3.24
N VAL A 74 -0.90 -16.46 -4.40
CA VAL A 74 -0.14 -17.64 -4.85
C VAL A 74 1.02 -17.91 -3.90
N ALA A 75 1.75 -16.87 -3.46
CA ALA A 75 2.83 -17.03 -2.49
C ALA A 75 2.33 -17.56 -1.14
N PHE A 76 1.16 -17.11 -0.68
CA PHE A 76 0.52 -17.59 0.54
C PHE A 76 0.13 -19.07 0.43
N ILE A 77 -0.51 -19.46 -0.68
CA ILE A 77 -0.88 -20.87 -0.94
C ILE A 77 0.38 -21.74 -1.01
N ALA A 78 1.41 -21.31 -1.74
CA ALA A 78 2.68 -22.03 -1.82
C ALA A 78 3.33 -22.24 -0.45
N MET A 79 3.26 -21.23 0.43
CA MET A 79 3.74 -21.32 1.81
C MET A 79 2.94 -22.36 2.64
N MET A 80 1.63 -22.50 2.41
CA MET A 80 0.81 -23.53 3.08
C MET A 80 1.17 -24.96 2.65
N PHE A 81 1.66 -25.15 1.42
CA PHE A 81 2.16 -26.44 0.93
C PHE A 81 3.61 -26.75 1.35
N GLY A 82 4.18 -25.98 2.29
CA GLY A 82 5.53 -26.21 2.81
C GLY A 82 6.65 -25.83 1.84
N ALA A 83 6.33 -25.19 0.70
CA ALA A 83 7.36 -24.62 -0.15
C ALA A 83 8.00 -23.43 0.58
N GLN A 84 9.29 -23.54 0.90
CA GLN A 84 10.07 -22.38 1.28
C GLN A 84 10.18 -21.49 0.04
N VAL A 85 9.33 -20.48 -0.05
CA VAL A 85 9.34 -19.52 -1.16
C VAL A 85 10.64 -18.69 -1.03
N SER A 86 11.74 -19.19 -1.57
CA SER A 86 13.06 -18.55 -1.55
C SER A 86 13.02 -17.16 -2.22
N PHE A 87 12.06 -16.94 -3.14
CA PHE A 87 11.80 -15.64 -3.77
C PHE A 87 11.45 -14.50 -2.78
N LEU A 88 10.96 -14.81 -1.58
CA LEU A 88 10.68 -13.82 -0.53
C LEU A 88 11.87 -13.59 0.42
N ARG A 89 12.79 -14.57 0.53
CA ARG A 89 13.94 -14.52 1.46
C ARG A 89 15.23 -14.04 0.80
N ASP A 90 15.41 -14.28 -0.49
CA ASP A 90 16.62 -13.88 -1.19
C ASP A 90 16.64 -12.37 -1.38
N ALA A 91 17.69 -11.73 -0.86
CA ALA A 91 18.06 -10.33 -1.11
C ALA A 91 18.54 -10.15 -2.57
N SER A 92 17.76 -10.68 -3.52
CA SER A 92 17.99 -10.52 -4.94
C SER A 92 17.74 -9.05 -5.31
N PRO A 93 18.56 -8.44 -6.19
CA PRO A 93 18.27 -7.14 -6.80
C PRO A 93 16.86 -7.05 -7.39
N LEU A 94 16.30 -8.17 -7.86
CA LEU A 94 14.92 -8.27 -8.33
C LEU A 94 13.89 -8.00 -7.23
N GLY A 95 14.17 -8.40 -5.98
CA GLY A 95 13.29 -8.12 -4.85
C GLY A 95 13.25 -6.62 -4.53
N ILE A 96 14.40 -5.95 -4.51
CA ILE A 96 14.45 -4.49 -4.28
C ILE A 96 13.70 -3.76 -5.40
N GLY A 97 13.93 -4.14 -6.66
CA GLY A 97 13.22 -3.57 -7.82
C GLY A 97 11.71 -3.77 -7.76
N LEU A 98 11.26 -4.98 -7.39
CA LEU A 98 9.84 -5.28 -7.24
C LEU A 98 9.19 -4.48 -6.10
N SER A 99 9.88 -4.30 -4.97
CA SER A 99 9.35 -3.46 -3.88
C SER A 99 9.27 -1.99 -4.25
N LEU A 100 10.25 -1.48 -5.02
CA LEU A 100 10.18 -0.12 -5.54
C LEU A 100 9.00 0.06 -6.51
N PHE A 101 8.77 -0.94 -7.37
CA PHE A 101 7.62 -0.98 -8.27
C PHE A 101 6.29 -1.00 -7.51
N MET A 102 6.18 -1.84 -6.47
CA MET A 102 5.00 -1.93 -5.62
C MET A 102 4.74 -0.62 -4.86
N ILE A 103 5.78 0.08 -4.38
CA ILE A 103 5.64 1.42 -3.79
C ILE A 103 5.07 2.40 -4.81
N GLY A 104 5.60 2.39 -6.04
CA GLY A 104 5.07 3.23 -7.13
C GLY A 104 3.60 2.89 -7.46
N LEU A 105 3.23 1.62 -7.41
CA LEU A 105 1.86 1.16 -7.62
C LEU A 105 0.91 1.59 -6.48
N ALA A 106 1.35 1.47 -5.23
CA ALA A 106 0.60 1.93 -4.07
C ALA A 106 0.42 3.47 -4.09
N ALA A 107 1.48 4.21 -4.42
CA ALA A 107 1.42 5.65 -4.64
C ALA A 107 0.45 6.02 -5.78
N SER A 108 0.39 5.20 -6.83
CA SER A 108 -0.58 5.37 -7.93
C SER A 108 -2.02 5.10 -7.50
N ASN A 109 -2.24 4.14 -6.58
CA ASN A 109 -3.56 3.94 -5.98
C ASN A 109 -4.01 5.14 -5.15
N LEU A 110 -3.10 5.82 -4.45
CA LEU A 110 -3.46 7.05 -3.72
C LEU A 110 -4.07 8.12 -4.64
N ILE A 111 -3.56 8.26 -5.86
CA ILE A 111 -4.15 9.16 -6.86
C ILE A 111 -5.59 8.76 -7.19
N LEU A 112 -5.85 7.46 -7.32
CA LEU A 112 -7.20 6.95 -7.56
C LEU A 112 -8.12 7.20 -6.38
N ASP A 113 -7.62 7.05 -5.15
CA ASP A 113 -8.39 7.32 -3.94
C ASP A 113 -8.74 8.80 -3.83
N PHE A 114 -7.79 9.70 -4.11
CA PHE A 114 -8.06 11.15 -4.15
C PHE A 114 -9.10 11.50 -5.21
N ASP A 115 -9.00 10.90 -6.40
CA ASP A 115 -9.97 11.09 -7.49
C ASP A 115 -11.35 10.53 -7.17
N LEU A 116 -11.41 9.41 -6.44
CA LEU A 116 -12.66 8.83 -5.95
C LEU A 116 -13.35 9.78 -4.97
N ILE A 117 -12.58 10.41 -4.07
CA ILE A 117 -13.08 11.38 -3.09
C ILE A 117 -13.55 12.67 -3.80
N GLU A 118 -12.74 13.26 -4.70
CA GLU A 118 -13.10 14.49 -5.43
C GLU A 118 -14.36 14.29 -6.30
N LYS A 119 -14.47 13.16 -6.99
CA LYS A 119 -15.68 12.80 -7.75
C LYS A 119 -16.87 12.50 -6.86
N GLY A 120 -16.65 11.91 -5.69
CA GLY A 120 -17.67 11.61 -4.69
C GLY A 120 -18.33 12.89 -4.16
N GLU A 121 -17.52 13.89 -3.81
CA GLU A 121 -17.98 15.22 -3.38
C GLU A 121 -18.69 15.97 -4.52
N ALA A 122 -18.11 15.98 -5.73
CA ALA A 122 -18.66 16.72 -6.87
C ALA A 122 -20.01 16.20 -7.38
N SER A 123 -20.33 14.91 -7.14
CA SER A 123 -21.58 14.29 -7.59
C SER A 123 -22.70 14.31 -6.54
N GLY A 124 -22.52 15.01 -5.41
CA GLY A 124 -23.56 15.23 -4.39
C GLY A 124 -24.12 13.93 -3.80
N ARG A 125 -23.38 12.83 -3.89
CA ARG A 125 -23.83 11.50 -3.45
C ARG A 125 -23.90 11.43 -1.91
N PRO A 126 -24.84 10.66 -1.34
CA PRO A 126 -25.09 10.61 0.11
C PRO A 126 -23.81 10.28 0.91
N LYS A 127 -23.69 10.89 2.11
CA LYS A 127 -22.54 10.83 3.05
C LYS A 127 -21.85 9.47 3.20
N ALA A 128 -22.53 8.36 2.94
CA ALA A 128 -21.94 7.02 2.94
C ALA A 128 -20.81 6.82 1.90
N PHE A 129 -20.81 7.59 0.80
CA PHE A 129 -19.77 7.49 -0.24
C PHE A 129 -18.43 8.14 0.17
N GLU A 130 -18.48 9.22 0.96
CA GLU A 130 -17.28 9.86 1.53
C GLU A 130 -16.53 8.89 2.45
N TRP A 131 -17.27 8.11 3.25
CA TRP A 131 -16.70 7.07 4.11
C TRP A 131 -15.98 5.98 3.31
N TYR A 132 -16.53 5.60 2.15
CA TYR A 132 -15.90 4.61 1.29
C TYR A 132 -14.59 5.13 0.68
N GLY A 133 -14.56 6.40 0.25
CA GLY A 133 -13.32 7.02 -0.24
C GLY A 133 -12.27 7.20 0.84
N ALA A 134 -12.66 7.65 2.04
CA ALA A 134 -11.75 7.74 3.18
C ALA A 134 -11.20 6.36 3.59
N PHE A 135 -12.03 5.32 3.52
CA PHE A 135 -11.60 3.95 3.80
C PHE A 135 -10.60 3.42 2.76
N ALA A 136 -10.89 3.59 1.47
CA ALA A 136 -9.97 3.18 0.40
C ALA A 136 -8.59 3.84 0.57
N LEU A 137 -8.59 5.14 0.86
CA LEU A 137 -7.38 5.90 1.13
C LEU A 137 -6.59 5.34 2.32
N LEU A 138 -7.26 5.03 3.45
CA LEU A 138 -6.61 4.46 4.63
C LEU A 138 -5.94 3.11 4.31
N VAL A 139 -6.65 2.22 3.60
CA VAL A 139 -6.11 0.91 3.20
C VAL A 139 -4.90 1.08 2.28
N THR A 140 -4.94 2.02 1.34
CA THR A 140 -3.81 2.28 0.45
C THR A 140 -2.61 2.85 1.19
N VAL A 141 -2.81 3.76 2.15
CA VAL A 141 -1.74 4.29 3.00
C VAL A 141 -1.13 3.16 3.86
N ALA A 142 -1.96 2.30 4.44
CA ALA A 142 -1.52 1.13 5.19
C ALA A 142 -0.71 0.16 4.31
N TRP A 143 -1.16 -0.09 3.08
CA TRP A 143 -0.43 -0.94 2.13
C TRP A 143 0.92 -0.31 1.73
N LEU A 144 0.94 0.99 1.44
CA LEU A 144 2.17 1.73 1.16
C LEU A 144 3.16 1.62 2.32
N TYR A 145 2.68 1.71 3.56
CA TYR A 145 3.51 1.52 4.76
C TYR A 145 4.18 0.14 4.80
N VAL A 146 3.41 -0.92 4.57
CA VAL A 146 3.95 -2.30 4.55
C VAL A 146 4.99 -2.46 3.45
N GLU A 147 4.79 -1.83 2.28
CA GLU A 147 5.75 -1.97 1.19
C GLU A 147 7.03 -1.14 1.41
N VAL A 148 6.92 0.05 2.03
CA VAL A 148 8.09 0.83 2.47
C VAL A 148 8.88 0.07 3.55
N LEU A 149 8.20 -0.53 4.53
CA LEU A 149 8.83 -1.43 5.50
C LEU A 149 9.57 -2.58 4.82
N ARG A 150 8.96 -3.20 3.81
CA ARG A 150 9.56 -4.31 3.06
C ARG A 150 10.79 -3.86 2.28
N LEU A 151 10.76 -2.67 1.67
CA LEU A 151 11.93 -2.08 1.01
C LEU A 151 13.07 -1.84 1.99
N LEU A 152 12.79 -1.16 3.12
CA LEU A 152 13.81 -0.85 4.13
C LEU A 152 14.40 -2.11 4.76
N SER A 153 13.56 -3.11 5.04
CA SER A 153 14.00 -4.42 5.54
C SER A 153 14.95 -5.11 4.55
N ARG A 154 14.68 -5.05 3.24
CA ARG A 154 15.58 -5.59 2.20
C ARG A 154 16.88 -4.81 2.08
N LEU A 155 16.83 -3.49 2.25
CA LEU A 155 18.00 -2.62 2.18
C LEU A 155 18.95 -2.82 3.37
N ASN A 156 18.38 -3.07 4.57
CA ASN A 156 19.13 -3.25 5.82
C ASN A 156 19.66 -4.68 6.01
N ARG A 157 19.17 -5.66 5.23
CA ARG A 157 19.62 -7.07 5.27
C ARG A 157 20.90 -7.31 4.45
N ARG A 158 21.73 -6.27 4.29
CA ARG A 158 23.03 -6.30 3.62
C ARG A 158 24.15 -6.64 4.59
#